data_AF-A0A351FGZ0-F1
#
_entry.id   AF-A0A351FGZ0-F1
#
_cell.length_a   1.000
_cell.length_b   1.000
_cell.length_c   1.000
_cell.angle_alpha   90.00
_cell.angle_beta   90.00
_cell.angle_gamma   90.00
#
_symmetry.space_group_name_H-M   'P 1'
#
loop_
_entity.id
_entity.type
_entity.pdbx_description
1 polymer ?
#
loop_
_entity_poly.entity_id
_entity_poly.type
_entity_poly.pdbx_seq_one_letter_code
_entity_poly.pdbx_strand_id
1 'polypeptide(L)'
;MHLSACDSHLLINSQALAQREEAVRNGKLTTIIFIRDLNAKKQEVSGYIDYAQRLKTENWEPVFDRTQRLLPKATDLSFFNWETQKATCNATPNFQVIGDNEAGLMFKNKRDRKVINVDPHKRPGDNTTRTDITTDEYLQVCIWDHVSRRRT
;
A
#
# COMPACT_ATOMS: atom_id res chain seq x y z
N MET A 1 16.35 34.82 -0.39
CA MET A 1 15.95 33.61 -1.16
C MET A 1 14.48 33.38 -0.87
N HIS A 2 13.62 33.71 -1.84
CA HIS A 2 12.18 33.72 -1.69
C HIS A 2 11.66 32.31 -2.03
N LEU A 3 11.23 31.56 -1.03
CA LEU A 3 10.53 30.29 -1.23
C LEU A 3 9.12 30.64 -1.73
N SER A 4 8.89 30.40 -3.02
CA SER A 4 7.60 30.59 -3.68
C SER A 4 6.60 29.55 -3.19
N ALA A 5 5.37 29.98 -2.90
CA ALA A 5 4.28 29.19 -2.35
C ALA A 5 3.63 28.21 -3.37
N CYS A 6 4.42 27.57 -4.23
CA CYS A 6 3.94 26.58 -5.21
C CYS A 6 4.27 25.11 -4.87
N ASP A 7 5.05 24.84 -3.82
CA ASP A 7 5.54 23.48 -3.51
C ASP A 7 4.64 22.65 -2.57
N SER A 8 3.37 23.02 -2.37
CA SER A 8 2.46 22.26 -1.50
C SER A 8 1.82 21.03 -2.16
N HIS A 9 1.97 20.85 -3.48
CA HIS A 9 1.38 19.72 -4.21
C HIS A 9 2.33 18.55 -4.50
N LEU A 10 3.64 18.68 -4.21
CA LEU A 10 4.69 17.74 -4.68
C LEU A 10 5.33 16.87 -3.56
N LEU A 11 4.76 16.88 -2.36
CA LEU A 11 5.43 16.30 -1.18
C LEU A 11 4.79 15.02 -0.62
N ILE A 12 3.68 14.57 -1.20
CA ILE A 12 2.70 13.81 -0.43
C ILE A 12 3.05 12.32 -0.25
N ASN A 13 3.75 11.64 -1.17
CA ASN A 13 3.90 10.18 -1.08
C ASN A 13 4.92 9.70 -0.04
N SER A 14 6.19 10.11 -0.15
CA SER A 14 7.21 9.66 0.81
C SER A 14 6.86 10.12 2.23
N GLN A 15 6.27 11.31 2.35
CA GLN A 15 5.76 11.82 3.62
C GLN A 15 4.54 11.03 4.12
N ALA A 16 3.58 10.68 3.26
CA ALA A 16 2.43 9.87 3.67
C ALA A 16 2.86 8.51 4.20
N LEU A 17 3.86 7.86 3.60
CA LEU A 17 4.40 6.60 4.11
C LEU A 17 5.23 6.82 5.40
N ALA A 18 6.11 7.82 5.42
CA ALA A 18 6.93 8.14 6.59
C ALA A 18 6.10 8.44 7.85
N GLN A 19 4.97 9.17 7.71
CA GLN A 19 4.04 9.46 8.82
C GLN A 19 3.46 8.19 9.48
N ARG A 20 3.41 7.07 8.75
CA ARG A 20 2.88 5.79 9.24
C ARG A 20 3.97 4.88 9.79
N GLU A 21 5.23 5.11 9.44
CA GLU A 21 6.34 4.20 9.69
C GLU A 21 6.42 3.77 11.16
N GLU A 22 6.42 4.72 12.09
CA GLU A 22 6.55 4.42 13.52
C GLU A 22 5.41 3.53 14.03
N ALA A 23 4.16 3.88 13.68
CA ALA A 23 2.96 3.15 14.08
C ALA A 23 2.88 1.75 13.45
N VAL A 24 3.41 1.60 12.24
CA VAL A 24 3.48 0.32 11.54
C VAL A 24 4.57 -0.56 12.15
N ARG A 25 5.77 -0.01 12.38
CA ARG A 25 6.88 -0.75 13.00
C ARG A 25 6.57 -1.23 14.41
N ASN A 26 5.82 -0.45 15.19
CA ASN A 26 5.42 -0.82 16.55
C ASN A 26 4.13 -1.68 16.61
N GLY A 27 3.54 -2.01 15.46
CA GLY A 27 2.36 -2.86 15.36
C GLY A 27 1.07 -2.25 15.93
N LYS A 28 0.99 -0.93 16.10
CA LYS A 28 -0.26 -0.21 16.39
C LYS A 28 -1.12 -0.08 15.13
N LEU A 29 -0.49 -0.02 13.97
CA LEU A 29 -1.11 0.11 12.66
C LEU A 29 -0.66 -1.03 11.75
N THR A 30 -1.60 -1.54 10.95
CA THR A 30 -1.26 -2.35 9.78
C THR A 30 -1.73 -1.61 8.54
N THR A 31 -0.85 -1.44 7.56
CA THR A 31 -1.12 -0.60 6.38
C THR A 31 -0.93 -1.41 5.11
N ILE A 32 -1.90 -1.29 4.20
CA ILE A 32 -1.83 -1.81 2.83
C ILE A 32 -1.66 -0.64 1.88
N ILE A 33 -0.67 -0.72 1.00
CA ILE A 33 -0.41 0.30 -0.03
C ILE A 33 -0.76 -0.30 -1.39
N PHE A 34 -1.65 0.33 -2.12
CA PHE A 34 -1.85 0.05 -3.54
C PHE A 34 -1.00 1.02 -4.37
N ILE A 35 -0.27 0.48 -5.34
CA ILE A 35 0.42 1.26 -6.36
C ILE A 35 0.03 0.70 -7.72
N ARG A 36 -0.25 1.60 -8.67
CA ARG A 36 -0.30 1.32 -10.11
C ARG A 36 0.67 2.25 -10.80
N ASP A 37 1.58 1.71 -11.59
CA ASP A 37 2.57 2.50 -12.32
C ASP A 37 3.33 1.71 -13.40
N LEU A 38 4.32 2.33 -14.05
CA LEU A 38 5.18 1.72 -15.04
C LEU A 38 6.46 1.16 -14.41
N ASN A 39 6.78 -0.10 -14.72
CA ASN A 39 8.05 -0.69 -14.36
C ASN A 39 9.21 -0.18 -15.26
N ALA A 40 10.44 -0.64 -15.00
CA ALA A 40 11.62 -0.25 -15.78
C ALA A 40 11.53 -0.55 -17.30
N LYS A 41 10.69 -1.53 -17.68
CA LYS A 41 10.40 -1.89 -19.08
C LYS A 41 9.23 -1.10 -19.67
N LYS A 42 8.73 -0.07 -18.97
CA LYS A 42 7.56 0.73 -19.35
C LYS A 42 6.25 -0.07 -19.44
N GLN A 43 6.18 -1.20 -18.75
CA GLN A 43 4.95 -1.98 -18.65
C GLN A 43 4.18 -1.54 -17.42
N GLU A 44 2.87 -1.41 -17.57
CA GLU A 44 2.01 -1.08 -16.45
C GLU A 44 1.91 -2.27 -15.49
N VAL A 45 2.13 -2.00 -14.21
CA VAL A 45 2.04 -2.94 -13.10
C VAL A 45 1.21 -2.33 -11.98
N SER A 46 0.48 -3.17 -11.26
CA SER A 46 -0.24 -2.75 -10.07
C SER A 46 -0.19 -3.82 -8.99
N GLY A 47 -0.36 -3.44 -7.73
CA GLY A 47 -0.40 -4.41 -6.66
C GLY A 47 -0.63 -3.80 -5.29
N TYR A 48 -1.04 -4.64 -4.37
CA TYR A 48 -1.18 -4.31 -2.95
C TYR A 48 0.06 -4.77 -2.20
N ILE A 49 0.61 -3.93 -1.33
CA ILE A 49 1.85 -4.13 -0.59
C ILE A 49 1.52 -4.12 0.90
N ASP A 50 1.95 -5.15 1.64
CA ASP A 50 1.95 -5.13 3.10
C ASP A 50 3.12 -4.26 3.57
N TYR A 51 2.81 -3.05 4.04
CA TYR A 51 3.85 -2.08 4.38
C TYR A 51 4.74 -2.58 5.52
N ALA A 52 4.15 -3.23 6.53
CA ALA A 52 4.90 -3.75 7.68
C ALA A 52 5.86 -4.87 7.28
N GLN A 53 5.40 -5.80 6.44
CA GLN A 53 6.28 -6.84 5.91
C GLN A 53 7.43 -6.21 5.13
N ARG A 54 7.10 -5.29 4.21
CA ARG A 54 8.09 -4.71 3.32
C ARG A 54 9.10 -3.84 4.08
N LEU A 55 8.70 -3.12 5.13
CA LEU A 55 9.58 -2.38 6.05
C LEU A 55 10.55 -3.28 6.83
N LYS A 56 10.16 -4.54 7.06
CA LYS A 56 10.96 -5.50 7.81
C LYS A 56 11.97 -6.23 6.93
N THR A 57 11.65 -6.46 5.66
CA THR A 57 12.44 -7.36 4.81
C THR A 57 13.44 -6.69 3.89
N GLU A 58 13.35 -5.38 3.64
CA GLU A 58 14.35 -4.71 2.78
C GLU A 58 14.59 -3.25 3.20
N ASN A 59 15.65 -2.62 2.68
CA ASN A 59 15.98 -1.23 3.00
C ASN A 59 14.94 -0.26 2.41
N TRP A 60 14.50 0.71 3.21
CA TRP A 60 13.55 1.76 2.83
C TRP A 60 14.17 3.16 2.76
N GLU A 61 15.40 3.35 3.23
CA GLU A 61 16.09 4.65 3.12
C GLU A 61 16.05 5.18 1.67
N PRO A 62 16.33 4.37 0.62
CA PRO A 62 16.26 4.88 -0.76
C PRO A 62 14.86 5.31 -1.20
N VAL A 63 13.81 4.71 -0.62
CA VAL A 63 12.41 5.08 -0.90
C VAL A 63 12.07 6.39 -0.20
N PHE A 64 12.50 6.55 1.06
CA PHE A 64 12.28 7.80 1.81
C PHE A 64 13.09 8.97 1.26
N ASP A 65 14.33 8.70 0.83
CA ASP A 65 15.23 9.65 0.17
C ASP A 65 14.85 9.92 -1.30
N ARG A 66 13.83 9.23 -1.81
CA ARG A 66 13.34 9.35 -3.21
C ARG A 66 14.37 9.01 -4.28
N THR A 67 15.42 8.28 -3.93
CA THR A 67 16.42 7.77 -4.88
C THR A 67 15.96 6.47 -5.54
N GLN A 68 14.96 5.80 -4.97
CA GLN A 68 14.33 4.62 -5.52
C GLN A 68 12.81 4.69 -5.41
N ARG A 69 12.12 4.34 -6.50
CA ARG A 69 10.65 4.24 -6.51
C ARG A 69 10.19 2.93 -5.86
N LEU A 70 9.15 3.01 -5.03
CA LEU A 70 8.41 1.85 -4.54
C LEU A 70 7.52 1.33 -5.67
N LEU A 71 7.73 0.10 -6.13
CA LEU A 71 6.88 -0.56 -7.13
C LEU A 71 6.42 -1.93 -6.61
N PRO A 72 5.22 -2.39 -6.98
CA PRO A 72 4.74 -3.73 -6.63
C PRO A 72 5.65 -4.83 -7.18
N LYS A 73 5.84 -5.88 -6.39
CA LYS A 73 6.60 -7.08 -6.71
C LYS A 73 5.71 -8.31 -6.67
N ALA A 74 6.09 -9.35 -7.40
CA ALA A 74 5.36 -10.62 -7.44
C ALA A 74 5.23 -11.32 -6.06
N THR A 75 6.00 -10.90 -5.06
CA THR A 75 5.99 -11.39 -3.67
C THR A 75 5.08 -10.59 -2.73
N ASP A 76 4.52 -9.47 -3.18
CA ASP A 76 3.62 -8.63 -2.38
C ASP A 76 2.22 -9.26 -2.26
N LEU A 77 1.32 -8.63 -1.50
CA LEU A 77 -0.05 -9.15 -1.26
C LEU A 77 -0.77 -9.46 -2.57
N SER A 78 -0.59 -8.58 -3.55
CA SER A 78 -0.87 -8.91 -4.93
C SER A 78 0.09 -8.22 -5.88
N PHE A 79 0.19 -8.78 -7.08
CA PHE A 79 0.86 -8.15 -8.21
C PHE A 79 0.09 -8.49 -9.48
N PHE A 80 0.01 -7.53 -10.37
CA PHE A 80 -0.53 -7.69 -11.71
C PHE A 80 0.32 -6.90 -12.70
N ASN A 81 0.71 -7.54 -13.79
CA ASN A 81 1.32 -6.87 -14.94
C ASN A 81 0.29 -6.85 -16.07
N TRP A 82 -0.14 -5.65 -16.46
CA TRP A 82 -1.24 -5.43 -17.39
C TRP A 82 -0.93 -5.86 -18.82
N GLU A 83 0.34 -5.82 -19.21
CA GLU A 83 0.75 -6.24 -20.55
C GLU A 83 0.83 -7.77 -20.66
N THR A 84 1.50 -8.41 -19.70
CA THR A 84 1.70 -9.87 -19.71
C THR A 84 0.55 -10.66 -19.09
N GLN A 85 -0.41 -9.97 -18.47
CA GLN A 85 -1.52 -10.57 -17.71
C GLN A 85 -1.06 -11.46 -16.55
N LYS A 86 0.20 -11.36 -16.12
CA LYS A 86 0.73 -12.14 -15.01
C LYS A 86 0.23 -11.60 -13.69
N ALA A 87 -0.47 -12.43 -12.94
CA ALA A 87 -1.00 -12.12 -11.61
C ALA A 87 -0.37 -13.01 -10.53
N THR A 88 -0.15 -12.45 -9.33
CA THR A 88 0.14 -13.21 -8.11
C THR A 88 -0.65 -12.65 -6.94
N CYS A 89 -0.90 -13.50 -5.94
CA CYS A 89 -1.51 -13.14 -4.66
C CYS A 89 -0.79 -13.93 -3.57
N ASN A 90 -0.30 -13.25 -2.54
CA ASN A 90 0.48 -13.90 -1.49
C ASN A 90 -0.05 -13.51 -0.11
N ALA A 91 -0.29 -14.49 0.75
CA ALA A 91 -0.51 -14.20 2.16
C ALA A 91 0.81 -13.74 2.80
N THR A 92 0.71 -12.78 3.71
CA THR A 92 1.86 -12.19 4.42
C THR A 92 1.74 -12.51 5.91
N PRO A 93 2.72 -12.16 6.76
CA PRO A 93 2.57 -12.33 8.20
C PRO A 93 1.37 -11.56 8.78
N ASN A 94 0.97 -10.44 8.18
CA ASN A 94 -0.11 -9.59 8.71
C ASN A 94 -1.46 -9.81 8.03
N PHE A 95 -1.49 -10.29 6.78
CA PHE A 95 -2.72 -10.42 6.02
C PHE A 95 -2.88 -11.78 5.36
N GLN A 96 -4.11 -12.27 5.34
CA GLN A 96 -4.55 -13.34 4.46
C GLN A 96 -5.24 -12.70 3.25
N VAL A 97 -4.94 -13.21 2.05
CA VAL A 97 -5.64 -12.81 0.83
C VAL A 97 -6.95 -13.60 0.71
N ILE A 98 -8.03 -12.92 0.42
CA ILE A 98 -9.34 -13.49 0.13
C ILE A 98 -9.70 -13.08 -1.30
N GLY A 99 -9.71 -14.05 -2.21
CA GLY A 99 -10.29 -13.87 -3.54
C GLY A 99 -11.71 -14.42 -3.53
N ASP A 100 -12.68 -13.58 -3.90
CA ASP A 100 -14.07 -13.97 -4.08
C ASP A 100 -14.53 -13.57 -5.49
N ASN A 101 -15.29 -14.44 -6.16
CA ASN A 101 -15.71 -14.21 -7.55
C ASN A 101 -16.69 -13.03 -7.70
N GLU A 102 -17.43 -12.68 -6.64
CA GLU A 102 -18.45 -11.63 -6.66
C GLU A 102 -17.97 -10.36 -5.94
N ALA A 103 -17.31 -10.50 -4.80
CA ALA A 103 -16.80 -9.39 -4.00
C ALA A 103 -15.39 -8.92 -4.42
N GLY A 104 -14.72 -9.64 -5.31
CA GLY A 104 -13.38 -9.31 -5.78
C GLY A 104 -12.29 -9.62 -4.75
N LEU A 105 -11.21 -8.84 -4.79
CA LEU A 105 -10.06 -9.01 -3.91
C LEU A 105 -10.30 -8.32 -2.56
N MET A 106 -10.05 -9.04 -1.48
CA MET A 106 -10.10 -8.52 -0.12
C MET A 106 -8.91 -9.05 0.69
N PHE A 107 -8.63 -8.38 1.80
CA PHE A 107 -7.59 -8.81 2.73
C PHE A 107 -8.17 -8.99 4.13
N LYS A 108 -7.69 -9.99 4.86
CA LYS A 108 -8.08 -10.22 6.25
C LYS A 108 -6.89 -9.99 7.14
N ASN A 109 -6.99 -9.04 8.06
CA ASN A 109 -5.98 -8.82 9.08
C ASN A 109 -5.89 -10.10 9.95
N LYS A 110 -4.69 -10.68 10.06
CA LYS A 110 -4.48 -11.95 10.77
C LYS A 110 -4.59 -11.81 12.28
N ARG A 111 -4.39 -10.60 12.82
CA ARG A 111 -4.39 -10.35 14.27
C ARG A 111 -5.81 -10.32 14.84
N ASP A 112 -6.71 -9.55 14.23
CA ASP A 112 -8.08 -9.39 14.74
C ASP A 112 -9.15 -10.04 13.86
N ARG A 113 -8.74 -10.64 12.73
CA ARG A 113 -9.59 -11.35 11.76
C ARG A 113 -10.58 -10.44 11.03
N LYS A 114 -10.44 -9.11 11.11
CA LYS A 114 -11.28 -8.19 10.36
C LYS A 114 -10.93 -8.18 8.87
N VAL A 115 -11.96 -8.05 8.04
CA VAL A 115 -11.83 -7.96 6.59
C VAL A 115 -11.66 -6.50 6.19
N ILE A 116 -10.75 -6.27 5.26
CA ILE A 116 -10.45 -5.02 4.59
C ILE A 116 -10.90 -5.16 3.15
N ASN A 117 -11.88 -4.37 2.75
CA ASN A 117 -12.35 -4.31 1.37
C ASN A 117 -11.58 -3.22 0.61
N VAL A 118 -10.97 -3.61 -0.51
CA VAL A 118 -10.17 -2.71 -1.35
C VAL A 118 -10.90 -2.28 -2.64
N ASP A 119 -12.14 -2.72 -2.83
CA ASP A 119 -13.02 -2.20 -3.88
C ASP A 119 -13.18 -0.67 -3.71
N PRO A 120 -12.87 0.12 -4.76
CA PRO A 120 -12.88 1.56 -4.65
C PRO A 120 -14.27 2.17 -4.43
N HIS A 121 -15.34 1.40 -4.65
CA HIS A 121 -16.74 1.83 -4.53
C HIS A 121 -17.42 1.30 -3.26
N LYS A 122 -16.69 0.57 -2.40
CA LYS A 122 -17.22 0.01 -1.15
C LYS A 122 -16.55 0.66 0.05
N ARG A 123 -17.18 0.52 1.23
CA ARG A 123 -16.55 0.89 2.49
C ARG A 123 -15.40 -0.08 2.81
N PRO A 124 -14.26 0.41 3.32
CA PRO A 124 -13.07 -0.42 3.53
C PRO A 124 -13.19 -1.41 4.70
N GLY A 125 -14.19 -1.26 5.56
CA GLY A 125 -14.43 -2.14 6.71
C GLY A 125 -14.12 -1.48 8.05
N ASP A 126 -14.41 -2.20 9.14
CA ASP A 126 -14.26 -1.68 10.50
C ASP A 126 -12.80 -1.39 10.87
N ASN A 127 -12.58 -0.28 11.59
CA ASN A 127 -11.25 0.22 12.00
C ASN A 127 -10.29 0.45 10.82
N THR A 128 -10.82 0.53 9.59
CA THR A 128 -10.02 0.74 8.39
C THR A 128 -10.42 2.04 7.73
N THR A 129 -9.44 2.83 7.34
CA THR A 129 -9.64 4.03 6.51
C THR A 129 -8.93 3.84 5.18
N ARG A 130 -9.56 4.27 4.08
CA ARG A 130 -8.91 4.41 2.78
C ARG A 130 -8.55 5.87 2.55
N THR A 131 -7.33 6.13 2.10
CA THR A 131 -6.86 7.44 1.67
C THR A 131 -6.35 7.32 0.24
N ASP A 132 -6.94 8.08 -0.68
CA ASP A 132 -6.41 8.22 -2.04
C ASP A 132 -5.35 9.32 -2.04
N ILE A 133 -4.16 9.00 -2.55
CA ILE A 133 -3.04 9.93 -2.55
C ILE A 133 -2.92 10.57 -3.92
N THR A 134 -3.10 11.89 -3.98
CA THR A 134 -2.86 12.68 -5.20
C THR A 134 -1.38 12.92 -5.36
N THR A 135 -0.83 12.53 -6.52
CA THR A 135 0.59 12.63 -6.82
C THR A 135 0.83 12.56 -8.33
N ASP A 136 1.94 13.14 -8.79
CA ASP A 136 2.51 13.00 -10.13
C ASP A 136 3.60 11.90 -10.21
N GLU A 137 4.04 11.38 -9.06
CA GLU A 137 5.09 10.37 -9.01
C GLU A 137 4.60 9.00 -9.48
N TYR A 138 3.31 8.70 -9.37
CA TYR A 138 2.71 7.40 -9.73
C TYR A 138 1.38 7.61 -10.45
N LEU A 139 1.00 6.68 -11.33
CA LEU A 139 -0.34 6.72 -11.96
C LEU A 139 -1.48 6.62 -10.93
N GLN A 140 -1.30 5.83 -9.87
CA GLN A 140 -2.28 5.72 -8.79
C GLN A 140 -1.65 5.23 -7.49
N VAL A 141 -2.03 5.85 -6.37
CA VAL A 141 -1.70 5.38 -5.02
C VAL A 141 -2.92 5.46 -4.11
N CYS A 142 -3.22 4.36 -3.43
CA CYS A 142 -4.26 4.29 -2.41
C CYS A 142 -3.71 3.60 -1.16
N ILE A 143 -4.07 4.07 0.02
CA ILE A 143 -3.58 3.52 1.29
C ILE A 143 -4.76 3.09 2.15
N TRP A 144 -4.71 1.86 2.67
CA TRP A 144 -5.63 1.38 3.69
C TRP A 144 -4.89 1.25 5.01
N ASP A 145 -5.30 2.05 5.97
CA ASP A 145 -4.78 2.01 7.33
C ASP A 145 -5.78 1.30 8.23
N HIS A 146 -5.32 0.23 8.87
CA HIS A 146 -6.14 -0.59 9.75
C HIS A 146 -5.58 -0.56 11.17
N VAL A 147 -6.39 -0.06 12.10
CA VAL A 147 -6.03 0.03 13.52
C VAL A 147 -6.51 -1.23 14.24
N SER A 148 -5.57 -2.13 14.54
CA SER A 148 -5.88 -3.27 15.40
C SER A 148 -5.93 -2.82 16.85
N ARG A 149 -7.11 -2.85 17.47
CA ARG A 149 -7.23 -2.66 18.92
C ARG A 149 -6.44 -3.78 19.61
N ARG A 150 -5.61 -3.43 20.62
CA ARG A 150 -5.05 -4.46 21.51
C ARG A 150 -6.23 -5.21 22.14
N ARG A 151 -6.17 -6.54 22.18
CA ARG A 151 -6.93 -7.27 23.20
C ARG A 151 -6.39 -6.79 24.55
N THR A 152 -7.21 -6.07 25.29
CA THR A 152 -7.05 -5.93 26.74
C THR A 152 -7.09 -7.30 27.39
#